data_AF-A0A2M7AML6-F1
#
_entry.id   AF-A0A2M7AML6-F1
#
_cell.length_a   1.000
_cell.length_b   1.000
_cell.length_c   1.000
_cell.angle_alpha   90.00
_cell.angle_beta   90.00
_cell.angle_gamma   90.00
#
_symmetry.space_group_name_H-M   'P 1'
#
loop_
_entity.id
_entity.type
_entity.pdbx_description
1 polymer ?
#
loop_
_entity_poly.entity_id
_entity_poly.type
_entity_poly.pdbx_seq_one_letter_code
_entity_poly.pdbx_strand_id
1 'polypeptide(L)' 'MEEKDVIIIGGGPAGLSAGIYSVRNGLKTIIIDK' A
#
# COMPACT_ATOMS: atom_id res chain seq x y z
N MET A 1 -15.61 1.54 -8.43
CA MET A 1 -14.33 1.73 -7.72
C MET A 1 -13.69 0.36 -7.64
N GLU A 2 -12.46 0.16 -8.13
CA GLU A 2 -11.80 -1.13 -7.93
C GLU A 2 -11.59 -1.38 -6.43
N GLU A 3 -11.93 -2.58 -5.96
CA GLU A 3 -11.64 -3.01 -4.60
C GLU A 3 -10.13 -3.05 -4.37
N LYS A 4 -9.68 -2.39 -3.31
CA LYS A 4 -8.30 -2.44 -2.82
C LYS A 4 -8.29 -3.28 -1.55
N ASP A 5 -7.38 -4.24 -1.48
CA ASP A 5 -7.25 -5.14 -0.33
C ASP A 5 -6.54 -4.43 0.84
N VAL A 6 -5.68 -3.44 0.53
CA VAL A 6 -4.89 -2.71 1.53
C VAL A 6 -4.81 -1.22 1.17
N ILE A 7 -5.02 -0.37 2.18
CA ILE A 7 -4.81 1.08 2.11
C ILE A 7 -3.74 1.47 3.11
N ILE A 8 -2.70 2.15 2.64
CA ILE A 8 -1.59 2.66 3.45
C ILE A 8 -1.65 4.19 3.42
N ILE A 9 -1.65 4.82 4.59
CA ILE A 9 -1.63 6.28 4.74
C ILE A 9 -0.25 6.69 5.27
N GLY A 10 0.51 7.42 4.47
CA GLY A 10 1.89 7.86 4.72
C GLY A 10 2.89 7.21 3.76
N GLY A 11 3.54 8.02 2.93
CA GLY A 11 4.51 7.63 1.90
C GLY A 11 5.98 7.56 2.39
N GLY A 12 6.20 7.53 3.69
CA GLY A 12 7.53 7.40 4.29
C GLY A 12 8.14 6.00 4.11
N PRO A 13 9.36 5.77 4.63
CA PRO A 13 10.08 4.50 4.46
C PRO A 13 9.26 3.29 4.94
N ALA A 14 8.58 3.42 6.09
CA ALA A 14 7.71 2.37 6.61
C ALA A 14 6.51 2.08 5.69
N GLY A 15 5.85 3.12 5.15
CA GLY A 15 4.68 2.96 4.27
C GLY A 15 5.04 2.36 2.91
N LEU A 16 6.17 2.78 2.34
CA LEU A 16 6.70 2.19 1.11
C LEU A 16 7.14 0.74 1.32
N SER A 17 7.84 0.43 2.43
CA SER A 17 8.19 -0.96 2.77
C SER A 17 6.94 -1.82 2.93
N ALA A 18 5.92 -1.34 3.65
CA ALA A 18 4.66 -2.04 3.79
C ALA A 18 4.00 -2.29 2.43
N GLY A 19 3.94 -1.28 1.55
CA GLY A 19 3.37 -1.43 0.21
C GLY A 19 4.11 -2.45 -0.67
N ILE A 20 5.44 -2.49 -0.62
CA ILE A 20 6.24 -3.49 -1.34
C ILE A 20 5.85 -4.91 -0.90
N TYR A 21 5.74 -5.16 0.41
CA TYR A 21 5.37 -6.48 0.90
C TYR A 21 3.90 -6.82 0.67
N SER A 22 2.98 -5.84 0.74
CA SER A 22 1.58 -6.06 0.42
C SER A 22 1.40 -6.49 -1.04
N VAL A 23 2.04 -5.80 -2.00
CA VAL A 23 1.99 -6.18 -3.41
C VAL A 23 2.69 -7.51 -3.70
N ARG A 24 3.81 -7.81 -3.02
CA ARG A 24 4.47 -9.13 -3.13
C ARG A 24 3.60 -10.29 -2.66
N ASN A 25 2.66 -10.04 -1.76
CA ASN A 25 1.65 -11.02 -1.33
C ASN A 25 0.40 -11.04 -2.23
N GLY A 26 0.43 -10.35 -3.37
CA GLY A 26 -0.68 -10.32 -4.33
C GLY A 26 -1.83 -9.38 -3.96
N LEU A 27 -1.65 -8.52 -2.95
CA LEU A 27 -2.70 -7.60 -2.50
C LEU A 27 -2.73 -6.33 -3.36
N LYS A 28 -3.92 -5.93 -3.80
CA LYS A 28 -4.18 -4.66 -4.46
C LYS A 28 -4.04 -3.54 -3.45
N THR A 29 -2.86 -2.93 -3.42
CA THR A 29 -2.49 -1.95 -2.39
C THR A 29 -2.48 -0.53 -2.98
N ILE A 30 -2.98 0.44 -2.22
CA ILE A 30 -2.83 1.86 -2.52
C ILE A 30 -2.11 2.57 -1.37
N ILE A 31 -1.17 3.44 -1.72
CA ILE A 31 -0.47 4.31 -0.77
C ILE A 31 -0.93 5.74 -1.03
N ILE A 32 -1.35 6.42 0.02
CA ILE A 32 -1.78 7.82 -0.01
C ILE A 32 -0.82 8.62 0.85
N ASP A 33 -0.23 9.66 0.29
CA ASP A 33 0.62 10.64 0.98
C ASP A 33 0.12 12.05 0.68
N LYS A 34 0.58 13.04 1.44
CA LYS A 34 0.10 14.45 1.36
C LYS A 34 0.40 15.12 0.02
#